data_AF-A0A833TPI8-F1
#
_entry.id   AF-A0A833TPI8-F1
#
_cell.length_a   1.000
_cell.length_b   1.000
_cell.length_c   1.000
_cell.angle_alpha   90.00
_cell.angle_beta   90.00
_cell.angle_gamma   90.00
#
_symmetry.space_group_name_H-M   'P 1'
#
loop_
_entity.id
_entity.type
_entity.pdbx_description
1 polymer ?
#
loop_
_entity_poly.entity_id
_entity_poly.type
_entity_poly.pdbx_seq_one_letter_code
_entity_poly.pdbx_strand_id
1 'polypeptide(L)'
;MDGNANDSAGTATSTADDLTTADDHREFSKLLSDYMLYLLVMQPTMMSAVAGIGEIRFRDTCAEAEKFFSRRGLRPTQEYSACENLLDVNTDVKPIHVKGDRSKSVLFDACMLSKELQKLGEKEKWVIMSKVWVEMLSYASSHCRPFTHAQQVSKGGQLITLVWLLMAHFGLGEQFQINEGHARAKLIVGK
;
A
#
# COMPACT_ATOMS: atom_id res chain seq x y z
N MET A 1 -30.02 55.77 -16.43
CA MET A 1 -29.54 54.61 -17.19
C MET A 1 -28.15 54.29 -16.67
N ASP A 2 -27.88 53.00 -16.57
CA ASP A 2 -26.60 52.37 -16.20
C ASP A 2 -26.28 52.38 -14.69
N GLY A 3 -26.07 51.27 -13.99
CA GLY A 3 -26.07 49.87 -14.38
C GLY A 3 -25.93 48.96 -13.15
N ASN A 4 -26.47 47.74 -13.32
CA ASN A 4 -26.19 46.47 -12.61
C ASN A 4 -24.66 46.24 -12.45
N ALA A 5 -24.06 45.42 -11.59
CA ALA A 5 -24.37 44.08 -11.12
C ALA A 5 -23.29 43.70 -10.06
N ASN A 6 -23.66 43.12 -8.92
CA ASN A 6 -23.45 41.70 -8.59
C ASN A 6 -21.99 41.27 -8.29
N ASP A 7 -21.55 41.44 -7.03
CA ASP A 7 -20.40 40.75 -6.44
C ASP A 7 -20.85 39.40 -5.88
N SER A 8 -20.68 38.32 -6.65
CA SER A 8 -20.76 36.95 -6.15
C SER A 8 -19.98 36.00 -7.06
N ALA A 9 -18.65 36.06 -6.98
CA ALA A 9 -17.75 35.10 -7.62
C ALA A 9 -16.66 34.68 -6.64
N GLY A 10 -16.98 33.76 -5.72
CA GLY A 10 -16.03 33.32 -4.69
C GLY A 10 -16.10 31.87 -4.24
N THR A 11 -17.00 31.03 -4.76
CA THR A 11 -17.26 29.71 -4.12
C THR A 11 -17.22 28.50 -5.08
N ALA A 12 -17.00 28.68 -6.39
CA ALA A 12 -17.13 27.58 -7.36
C ALA A 12 -15.80 26.91 -7.78
N THR A 13 -14.64 27.50 -7.48
CA THR A 13 -13.32 27.01 -7.96
C THR A 13 -12.63 26.05 -7.00
N SER A 14 -12.99 26.03 -5.71
CA SER A 14 -12.35 25.18 -4.70
C SER A 14 -12.82 23.72 -4.71
N THR A 15 -13.95 23.40 -5.31
CA THR A 15 -14.58 22.06 -5.21
C THR A 15 -14.22 21.13 -6.37
N ALA A 16 -13.92 21.68 -7.55
CA ALA A 16 -13.54 20.90 -8.73
C ALA A 16 -12.10 20.37 -8.64
N ASP A 17 -11.14 21.20 -8.22
CA ASP A 17 -9.73 20.78 -8.00
C ASP A 17 -9.58 19.79 -6.82
N ASP A 18 -10.53 19.80 -5.90
CA ASP A 18 -10.52 18.94 -4.72
C ASP A 18 -11.07 17.53 -4.98
N LEU A 19 -11.91 17.39 -6.00
CA LEU A 19 -12.48 16.11 -6.47
C LEU A 19 -11.52 15.38 -7.43
N THR A 20 -10.81 16.11 -8.28
CA THR A 20 -9.81 15.54 -9.21
C THR A 20 -8.64 14.91 -8.44
N THR A 21 -8.13 15.60 -7.43
CA THR A 21 -7.05 15.09 -6.56
C THR A 21 -7.46 13.85 -5.75
N ALA A 22 -8.72 13.75 -5.33
CA ALA A 22 -9.23 12.58 -4.61
C ALA A 22 -9.31 11.33 -5.50
N ASP A 23 -9.72 11.48 -6.76
CA ASP A 23 -9.76 10.38 -7.72
C ASP A 23 -8.33 9.93 -8.10
N ASP A 24 -7.40 10.87 -8.24
CA ASP A 24 -5.97 10.59 -8.43
C ASP A 24 -5.41 9.75 -7.27
N HIS A 25 -5.73 10.08 -6.01
CA HIS A 25 -5.29 9.31 -4.85
C HIS A 25 -5.86 7.89 -4.84
N ARG A 26 -7.09 7.71 -5.30
CA ARG A 26 -7.74 6.40 -5.39
C ARG A 26 -7.09 5.54 -6.47
N GLU A 27 -6.87 6.09 -7.66
CA GLU A 27 -6.19 5.38 -8.75
C GLU A 27 -4.76 5.01 -8.36
N PHE A 28 -4.02 5.96 -7.77
CA PHE A 28 -2.67 5.73 -7.28
C PHE A 28 -2.63 4.64 -6.19
N SER A 29 -3.60 4.66 -5.27
CA SER A 29 -3.72 3.64 -4.22
C SER A 29 -3.90 2.25 -4.81
N LYS A 30 -4.76 2.10 -5.82
CA LYS A 30 -4.99 0.82 -6.50
C LYS A 30 -3.74 0.34 -7.24
N LEU A 31 -3.12 1.22 -8.02
CA LEU A 31 -1.90 0.89 -8.77
C LEU A 31 -0.78 0.42 -7.83
N LEU A 32 -0.59 1.13 -6.73
CA LEU A 32 0.47 0.82 -5.78
C LEU A 32 0.14 -0.45 -4.98
N SER A 33 -1.12 -0.66 -4.58
CA SER A 33 -1.52 -1.90 -3.91
C SER A 33 -1.35 -3.12 -4.80
N ASP A 34 -1.70 -3.02 -6.08
CA ASP A 34 -1.54 -4.11 -7.05
C ASP A 34 -0.06 -4.45 -7.25
N TYR A 35 0.80 -3.42 -7.35
CA TYR A 35 2.24 -3.62 -7.43
C TYR A 35 2.81 -4.25 -6.15
N MET A 36 2.38 -3.81 -4.97
CA MET A 36 2.81 -4.39 -3.70
C MET A 36 2.36 -5.85 -3.56
N LEU A 37 1.15 -6.19 -4.01
CA LEU A 37 0.67 -7.56 -4.05
C LEU A 37 1.47 -8.42 -5.04
N TYR A 38 1.76 -7.88 -6.22
CA TYR A 38 2.65 -8.53 -7.20
C TYR A 38 4.02 -8.83 -6.58
N LEU A 39 4.62 -7.88 -5.88
CA LEU A 39 5.90 -8.09 -5.21
C LEU A 39 5.81 -9.19 -4.15
N LEU A 40 4.74 -9.20 -3.36
CA LEU A 40 4.54 -10.17 -2.30
C LEU A 40 4.37 -11.60 -2.82
N VAL A 41 3.68 -11.78 -3.94
CA VAL A 41 3.32 -13.10 -4.50
C VAL A 41 4.33 -13.58 -5.54
N MET A 42 4.77 -12.71 -6.43
CA MET A 42 5.58 -13.07 -7.61
C MET A 42 7.07 -12.74 -7.45
N GLN A 43 7.43 -11.85 -6.52
CA GLN A 43 8.83 -11.48 -6.26
C GLN A 43 9.18 -11.55 -4.75
N PRO A 44 8.87 -12.64 -4.03
CA PRO A 44 9.06 -12.73 -2.58
C PRO A 44 10.51 -12.52 -2.12
N THR A 45 11.49 -12.80 -2.99
CA THR A 45 12.92 -12.54 -2.74
C THR A 45 13.24 -11.05 -2.62
N MET A 46 12.45 -10.18 -3.25
CA MET A 46 12.53 -8.72 -3.08
C MET A 46 11.94 -8.26 -1.73
N MET A 47 11.08 -9.07 -1.11
CA MET A 47 10.46 -8.81 0.19
C MET A 47 11.02 -9.73 1.28
N SER A 48 12.36 -9.82 1.34
CA SER A 48 13.12 -10.79 2.16
C SER A 48 12.75 -10.87 3.64
N ALA A 49 12.12 -9.85 4.23
CA ALA A 49 11.67 -9.87 5.63
C ALA A 49 10.31 -10.60 5.84
N VAL A 50 9.51 -10.78 4.78
CA VAL A 50 8.12 -11.27 4.88
C VAL A 50 7.85 -12.50 4.00
N ALA A 51 8.78 -12.84 3.10
CA ALA A 51 8.65 -13.85 2.05
C ALA A 51 7.92 -15.16 2.45
N GLY A 52 8.26 -15.76 3.59
CA GLY A 52 7.65 -17.03 4.02
C GLY A 52 6.26 -16.90 4.65
N ILE A 53 5.97 -15.77 5.30
CA ILE A 53 4.68 -15.56 5.98
C ILE A 53 3.66 -14.96 5.01
N GLY A 54 4.12 -14.15 4.05
CA GLY A 54 3.28 -13.52 3.03
C GLY A 54 2.52 -14.54 2.18
N GLU A 55 3.21 -15.56 1.66
CA GLU A 55 2.59 -16.59 0.81
C GLU A 55 1.52 -17.39 1.56
N ILE A 56 1.81 -17.79 2.82
CA ILE A 56 0.86 -18.51 3.66
C ILE A 56 -0.38 -17.66 3.92
N ARG A 57 -0.20 -16.39 4.30
CA ARG A 57 -1.32 -15.46 4.53
C ARG A 57 -2.13 -15.24 3.26
N PHE A 58 -1.49 -15.06 2.11
CA PHE A 58 -2.18 -14.88 0.83
C PHE A 58 -3.04 -16.08 0.50
N ARG A 59 -2.45 -17.28 0.52
CA ARG A 59 -3.15 -18.55 0.24
C ARG A 59 -4.33 -18.77 1.17
N ASP A 60 -4.12 -18.60 2.47
CA ASP A 60 -5.18 -18.77 3.47
C ASP A 60 -6.29 -17.74 3.27
N THR A 61 -5.95 -16.49 2.92
CA THR A 61 -6.92 -15.41 2.68
C THR A 61 -7.76 -15.70 1.45
N CYS A 62 -7.15 -16.15 0.35
CA CYS A 62 -7.87 -16.58 -0.85
C CYS A 62 -8.82 -17.74 -0.56
N ALA A 63 -8.35 -18.77 0.16
CA ALA A 63 -9.17 -19.92 0.52
C ALA A 63 -10.34 -19.55 1.44
N GLU A 64 -10.15 -18.58 2.34
CA GLU A 64 -11.23 -18.06 3.19
C GLU A 64 -12.23 -17.24 2.37
N ALA A 65 -11.74 -16.36 1.50
CA ALA A 65 -12.58 -15.52 0.63
C ALA A 65 -13.42 -16.37 -0.33
N GLU A 66 -12.83 -17.38 -0.96
CA GLU A 66 -13.53 -18.32 -1.83
C GLU A 66 -14.67 -19.01 -1.08
N LYS A 67 -14.39 -19.60 0.09
CA LYS A 67 -15.42 -20.21 0.95
C LYS A 67 -16.51 -19.21 1.35
N PHE A 68 -16.12 -17.98 1.68
CA PHE A 68 -17.04 -16.93 2.11
C PHE A 68 -18.03 -16.55 1.00
N PHE A 69 -17.55 -16.39 -0.24
CA PHE A 69 -18.36 -16.01 -1.38
C PHE A 69 -19.16 -17.19 -1.95
N SER A 70 -18.59 -18.40 -2.02
CA SER A 70 -19.32 -19.59 -2.48
C SER A 70 -20.51 -19.92 -1.59
N ARG A 71 -20.40 -19.75 -0.26
CA ARG A 71 -21.53 -19.93 0.67
C ARG A 71 -22.68 -18.97 0.43
N ARG A 72 -22.41 -17.82 -0.21
CA ARG A 72 -23.38 -16.79 -0.56
C ARG A 72 -23.84 -16.88 -2.01
N GLY A 73 -23.37 -17.88 -2.76
CA GLY A 73 -23.72 -18.07 -4.17
C GLY A 73 -23.20 -16.97 -5.10
N LEU A 74 -22.17 -16.22 -4.69
CA LEU A 74 -21.63 -15.11 -5.46
C LEU A 74 -20.70 -15.60 -6.57
N ARG A 75 -20.87 -15.05 -7.77
CA ARG A 75 -20.00 -15.26 -8.93
C ARG A 75 -18.85 -14.24 -8.94
N PRO A 76 -17.71 -14.56 -9.59
CA PRO A 76 -16.57 -13.63 -9.68
C PRO A 76 -16.89 -12.26 -10.28
N THR A 77 -17.95 -12.15 -11.10
CA THR A 77 -18.37 -10.88 -11.73
C THR A 77 -19.18 -9.97 -10.82
N GLN A 78 -19.52 -10.41 -9.60
CA GLN A 78 -20.40 -9.69 -8.68
C GLN A 78 -19.60 -8.91 -7.63
N GLU A 79 -18.64 -8.10 -8.08
CA GLU A 79 -17.73 -7.35 -7.20
C GLU A 79 -18.48 -6.41 -6.24
N TYR A 80 -19.49 -5.70 -6.73
CA TYR A 80 -20.30 -4.81 -5.90
C TYR A 80 -20.98 -5.56 -4.74
N SER A 81 -21.66 -6.67 -5.05
CA SER A 81 -22.30 -7.50 -4.03
C SER A 81 -21.28 -8.18 -3.11
N ALA A 82 -20.11 -8.55 -3.61
CA ALA A 82 -19.03 -9.08 -2.79
C ALA A 82 -18.56 -8.04 -1.76
N CYS A 83 -18.35 -6.79 -2.18
CA CYS A 83 -17.99 -5.67 -1.31
C CYS A 83 -19.06 -5.40 -0.25
N GLU A 84 -20.35 -5.35 -0.61
CA GLU A 84 -21.44 -5.19 0.36
C GLU A 84 -21.44 -6.33 1.39
N ASN A 85 -21.26 -7.58 0.95
CA ASN A 85 -21.21 -8.72 1.87
C ASN A 85 -20.02 -8.67 2.82
N LEU A 86 -18.86 -8.16 2.37
CA LEU A 86 -17.70 -7.96 3.24
C LEU A 86 -17.93 -6.85 4.28
N LEU A 87 -18.61 -5.77 3.87
CA LEU A 87 -18.96 -4.67 4.78
C LEU A 87 -20.03 -5.06 5.80
N ASP A 88 -20.88 -6.04 5.49
CA ASP A 88 -21.92 -6.55 6.41
C ASP A 88 -21.39 -7.54 7.46
N VAL A 89 -20.15 -8.04 7.33
CA VAL A 89 -19.55 -8.98 8.30
C VAL A 89 -19.53 -8.34 9.69
N ASN A 90 -20.09 -8.99 10.72
CA ASN A 90 -19.97 -8.50 12.09
C ASN A 90 -18.50 -8.56 12.57
N THR A 91 -17.92 -7.40 12.87
CA THR A 91 -16.50 -7.21 13.24
C THR A 91 -16.32 -6.78 14.69
N ASP A 92 -17.38 -6.80 15.52
CA ASP A 92 -17.33 -6.35 16.93
C ASP A 92 -16.51 -7.28 17.82
N VAL A 93 -16.22 -8.48 17.32
CA VAL A 93 -15.44 -9.51 17.99
C VAL A 93 -14.02 -9.53 17.40
N LYS A 94 -13.00 -9.60 18.27
CA LYS A 94 -11.61 -9.70 17.82
C LYS A 94 -11.38 -10.95 16.95
N PRO A 95 -10.57 -10.86 15.88
CA PRO A 95 -10.33 -11.96 14.94
C PRO A 95 -9.86 -13.26 15.61
N ILE A 96 -9.08 -13.14 16.70
CA ILE A 96 -8.60 -14.28 17.48
C ILE A 96 -9.73 -15.17 18.03
N HIS A 97 -10.88 -14.59 18.37
CA HIS A 97 -12.03 -15.34 18.89
C HIS A 97 -12.92 -15.93 17.79
N VAL A 98 -12.87 -15.38 16.56
CA VAL A 98 -13.65 -15.85 15.42
C VAL A 98 -12.93 -16.98 14.69
N LYS A 99 -11.61 -16.84 14.53
CA LYS A 99 -10.80 -17.68 13.67
C LYS A 99 -9.97 -18.72 14.43
N GLY A 100 -9.54 -18.39 15.64
CA GLY A 100 -8.52 -19.15 16.37
C GLY A 100 -7.17 -19.14 15.64
N ASP A 101 -6.29 -20.08 15.97
CA ASP A 101 -4.96 -20.25 15.35
C ASP A 101 -4.97 -21.10 14.06
N ARG A 102 -6.15 -21.55 13.63
CA ARG A 102 -6.35 -22.53 12.55
C ARG A 102 -5.99 -22.04 11.15
N SER A 103 -5.90 -20.73 10.93
CA SER A 103 -5.52 -20.13 9.64
C SER A 103 -4.84 -18.79 9.86
N LYS A 104 -3.96 -18.38 8.95
CA LYS A 104 -3.24 -17.10 8.94
C LYS A 104 -3.84 -16.05 8.01
N SER A 105 -4.94 -16.35 7.32
CA SER A 105 -5.76 -15.37 6.58
C SER A 105 -5.99 -14.04 7.34
N VAL A 106 -6.03 -12.95 6.58
CA VAL A 106 -6.29 -11.59 7.08
C VAL A 106 -7.64 -11.04 6.59
N LEU A 107 -8.53 -11.89 6.07
CA LEU A 107 -9.81 -11.44 5.50
C LEU A 107 -10.69 -10.71 6.52
N PHE A 108 -10.77 -11.23 7.75
CA PHE A 108 -11.53 -10.60 8.82
C PHE A 108 -10.92 -9.27 9.26
N ASP A 109 -9.59 -9.21 9.38
CA ASP A 109 -8.87 -7.96 9.66
C ASP A 109 -9.12 -6.92 8.55
N ALA A 110 -9.16 -7.35 7.29
CA ALA A 110 -9.48 -6.49 6.15
C ALA A 110 -10.93 -5.95 6.21
N CYS A 111 -11.91 -6.76 6.65
CA CYS A 111 -13.29 -6.31 6.85
C CYS A 111 -13.40 -5.29 7.99
N MET A 112 -12.64 -5.49 9.07
CA MET A 112 -12.57 -4.54 10.18
C MET A 112 -11.95 -3.21 9.71
N LEU A 113 -10.80 -3.29 9.02
CA LEU A 113 -10.11 -2.11 8.50
C LEU A 113 -10.97 -1.35 7.48
N SER A 114 -11.66 -2.05 6.58
CA SER A 114 -12.53 -1.40 5.59
C SER A 114 -13.64 -0.60 6.26
N LYS A 115 -14.24 -1.11 7.34
CA LYS A 115 -15.23 -0.36 8.13
C LYS A 115 -14.66 0.86 8.82
N GLU A 116 -13.47 0.76 9.42
CA GLU A 116 -12.82 1.93 10.02
C GLU A 116 -12.53 3.00 8.97
N LEU A 117 -12.09 2.59 7.77
CA LEU A 117 -11.86 3.51 6.65
C LEU A 117 -13.16 4.16 6.15
N GLN A 118 -14.29 3.46 6.18
CA GLN A 118 -15.60 4.03 5.80
C GLN A 118 -16.13 5.07 6.79
N LYS A 119 -15.58 5.14 8.01
CA LYS A 119 -15.90 6.22 8.96
C LYS A 119 -15.21 7.53 8.59
N LEU A 120 -14.20 7.49 7.73
CA LEU A 120 -13.49 8.67 7.23
C LEU A 120 -14.24 9.27 6.04
N GLY A 121 -14.01 10.56 5.77
CA GLY A 121 -14.50 11.18 4.54
C GLY A 121 -13.88 10.52 3.30
N GLU A 122 -14.62 10.44 2.18
CA GLU A 122 -14.15 9.80 0.94
C GLU A 122 -12.75 10.27 0.54
N LYS A 123 -12.53 11.58 0.51
CA LYS A 123 -11.24 12.17 0.17
C LYS A 123 -10.14 11.78 1.16
N GLU A 124 -10.41 11.92 2.45
CA GLU A 124 -9.44 11.63 3.51
C GLU A 124 -9.00 10.16 3.49
N LYS A 125 -9.95 9.25 3.30
CA LYS A 125 -9.71 7.81 3.13
C LYS A 125 -8.67 7.53 2.04
N TRP A 126 -8.86 8.10 0.84
CA TRP A 126 -7.95 7.85 -0.28
C TRP A 126 -6.59 8.54 -0.11
N VAL A 127 -6.54 9.73 0.50
CA VAL A 127 -5.28 10.39 0.87
C VAL A 127 -4.47 9.54 1.85
N ILE A 128 -5.11 9.01 2.90
CA ILE A 128 -4.44 8.13 3.87
C ILE A 128 -3.97 6.84 3.20
N MET A 129 -4.84 6.21 2.40
CA MET A 129 -4.54 4.97 1.70
C MET A 129 -3.31 5.11 0.79
N SER A 130 -3.26 6.19 0.00
CA SER A 130 -2.13 6.43 -0.91
C SER A 130 -0.81 6.61 -0.13
N LYS A 131 -0.83 7.35 0.98
CA LYS A 131 0.35 7.53 1.84
C LYS A 131 0.83 6.22 2.46
N VAL A 132 -0.08 5.39 2.96
CA VAL A 132 0.26 4.08 3.54
C VAL A 132 0.95 3.21 2.49
N TRP A 133 0.45 3.17 1.27
CA TRP A 133 1.09 2.36 0.22
C TRP A 133 2.48 2.88 -0.18
N VAL A 134 2.68 4.21 -0.22
CA VAL A 134 4.01 4.80 -0.44
C VAL A 134 4.97 4.42 0.69
N GLU A 135 4.51 4.46 1.93
CA GLU A 135 5.29 4.06 3.09
C GLU A 135 5.66 2.58 3.03
N MET A 136 4.70 1.70 2.69
CA MET A 136 4.97 0.27 2.51
C MET A 136 5.98 -0.01 1.40
N LEU A 137 5.90 0.69 0.27
CA LEU A 137 6.88 0.55 -0.81
C LEU A 137 8.27 1.05 -0.39
N SER A 138 8.34 2.17 0.33
CA SER A 138 9.59 2.76 0.84
C SER A 138 10.23 1.85 1.90
N TYR A 139 9.42 1.23 2.75
CA TYR A 139 9.87 0.24 3.70
C TYR A 139 10.43 -0.99 2.98
N ALA A 140 9.69 -1.53 2.03
CA ALA A 140 10.11 -2.70 1.26
C ALA A 140 11.39 -2.45 0.47
N SER A 141 11.52 -1.27 -0.15
CA SER A 141 12.73 -0.90 -0.90
C SER A 141 13.95 -0.81 0.02
N SER A 142 13.78 -0.25 1.22
CA SER A 142 14.85 -0.06 2.21
C SER A 142 15.28 -1.34 2.92
N HIS A 143 14.38 -2.31 3.05
CA HIS A 143 14.63 -3.58 3.75
C HIS A 143 14.87 -4.76 2.79
N CYS A 144 14.89 -4.50 1.49
CA CYS A 144 15.34 -5.46 0.49
C CYS A 144 16.87 -5.51 0.47
N ARG A 145 17.45 -6.70 0.33
CA ARG A 145 18.90 -6.86 0.29
C ARG A 145 19.47 -6.13 -0.94
N PRO A 146 20.51 -5.28 -0.80
CA PRO A 146 21.07 -4.54 -1.93
C PRO A 146 21.49 -5.40 -3.12
N PHE A 147 21.94 -6.64 -2.87
CA PHE A 147 22.26 -7.61 -3.91
C PHE A 147 21.03 -7.99 -4.77
N THR A 148 19.86 -8.13 -4.15
CA THR A 148 18.62 -8.47 -4.87
C THR A 148 18.19 -7.31 -5.78
N HIS A 149 18.34 -6.07 -5.32
CA HIS A 149 18.15 -4.88 -6.16
C HIS A 149 19.10 -4.88 -7.36
N ALA A 150 20.40 -5.08 -7.13
CA ALA A 150 21.41 -5.12 -8.20
C ALA A 150 21.14 -6.21 -9.25
N GLN A 151 20.63 -7.37 -8.83
CA GLN A 151 20.23 -8.45 -9.74
C GLN A 151 19.02 -8.11 -10.62
N GLN A 152 18.13 -7.22 -10.17
CA GLN A 152 16.98 -6.78 -10.98
C GLN A 152 17.34 -5.70 -12.00
N VAL A 153 18.40 -4.91 -11.76
CA VAL A 153 18.88 -3.89 -12.71
C VAL A 153 19.31 -4.54 -14.03
N SER A 154 19.96 -5.70 -14.00
CA SER A 154 20.36 -6.43 -15.21
C SER A 154 19.21 -7.11 -15.95
N LYS A 155 18.00 -7.12 -15.38
CA LYS A 155 16.79 -7.76 -15.94
C LYS A 155 15.72 -6.77 -16.40
N GLY A 156 16.01 -5.48 -16.42
CA GLY A 156 15.09 -4.44 -16.91
C GLY A 156 14.59 -3.45 -15.85
N GLY A 157 15.04 -3.57 -14.59
CA GLY A 157 14.73 -2.63 -13.50
C GLY A 157 13.27 -2.67 -13.03
N GLN A 158 13.05 -2.80 -11.72
CA GLN A 158 11.70 -2.72 -11.13
C GLN A 158 11.49 -1.36 -10.46
N LEU A 159 10.23 -0.91 -10.34
CA LEU A 159 9.89 0.35 -9.64
C LEU A 159 10.49 0.40 -8.23
N ILE A 160 10.45 -0.70 -7.47
CA ILE A 160 11.05 -0.78 -6.13
C ILE A 160 12.56 -0.47 -6.11
N THR A 161 13.29 -0.80 -7.18
CA THR A 161 14.72 -0.49 -7.34
C THR A 161 14.94 0.99 -7.62
N LEU A 162 14.06 1.63 -8.40
CA LEU A 162 14.10 3.08 -8.61
C LEU A 162 13.84 3.83 -7.29
N VAL A 163 12.83 3.39 -6.52
CA VAL A 163 12.55 3.96 -5.19
C VAL A 163 13.74 3.79 -4.27
N TRP A 164 14.39 2.62 -4.26
CA TRP A 164 15.61 2.39 -3.48
C TRP A 164 16.75 3.35 -3.89
N LEU A 165 16.98 3.56 -5.19
CA LEU A 165 18.00 4.51 -5.68
C LEU A 165 17.69 5.96 -5.28
N LEU A 166 16.43 6.38 -5.39
CA LEU A 166 15.98 7.71 -4.96
C LEU A 166 16.21 7.88 -3.46
N MET A 167 15.82 6.90 -2.65
CA MET A 167 16.02 6.92 -1.21
C MET A 167 17.52 6.98 -0.85
N ALA A 168 18.36 6.20 -1.52
CA ALA A 168 19.82 6.26 -1.36
C ALA A 168 20.39 7.65 -1.70
N HIS A 169 19.94 8.24 -2.81
CA HIS A 169 20.37 9.57 -3.25
C HIS A 169 20.00 10.67 -2.25
N PHE A 170 18.81 10.59 -1.65
CA PHE A 170 18.35 11.54 -0.63
C PHE A 170 18.82 11.19 0.79
N GLY A 171 19.57 10.10 0.99
CA GLY A 171 20.01 9.65 2.31
C GLY A 171 18.88 9.17 3.22
N LEU A 172 17.77 8.72 2.65
CA LEU A 172 16.58 8.25 3.37
C LEU A 172 16.69 6.74 3.64
N GLY A 173 16.84 6.37 4.91
CA GLY A 173 16.89 4.98 5.38
C GLY A 173 18.17 4.67 6.17
N GLU A 174 18.04 3.84 7.21
CA GLU A 174 19.13 3.54 8.16
C GLU A 174 20.39 2.99 7.46
N GLN A 175 20.22 2.21 6.38
CA GLN A 175 21.32 1.65 5.60
C GLN A 175 22.17 2.69 4.84
N PHE A 176 21.70 3.94 4.73
CA PHE A 176 22.37 5.03 4.02
C PHE A 176 22.78 6.19 4.93
N GLN A 177 22.34 6.16 6.20
CA GLN A 177 22.79 7.12 7.18
C GLN A 177 24.26 6.84 7.50
N ILE A 178 25.13 7.73 7.03
CA ILE A 178 26.52 7.77 7.48
C ILE A 178 26.49 8.32 8.91
N ASN A 179 26.31 7.45 9.91
CA ASN A 179 26.70 7.79 11.27
C ASN A 179 28.20 8.12 11.22
N GLU A 180 28.59 9.31 11.70
CA GLU A 180 29.94 9.88 11.62
C GLU A 180 31.08 9.00 12.21
N GLY A 181 30.81 7.76 12.64
CA GLY A 181 31.76 6.83 13.24
C GLY A 181 32.39 5.76 12.33
N HIS A 182 31.89 5.50 11.11
CA HIS A 182 32.46 4.46 10.25
C HIS A 182 33.51 5.00 9.27
N ALA A 183 34.73 5.15 9.81
CA ALA A 183 36.03 5.05 9.15
C ALA A 183 36.07 5.35 7.63
N ARG A 184 36.17 6.64 7.28
CA ARG A 184 36.86 7.00 6.03
C ARG A 184 38.31 6.58 6.18
N ALA A 185 38.73 5.53 5.46
CA ALA A 185 40.14 5.22 5.28
C ALA A 185 40.84 6.47 4.70
N LYS A 186 41.60 7.19 5.53
CA LYS A 186 42.53 8.22 5.06
C LYS A 186 43.63 7.48 4.29
N LEU A 187 43.68 7.69 2.97
CA LEU A 187 44.86 7.34 2.18
C LEU A 187 46.02 8.21 2.68
N ILE A 188 46.90 7.60 3.48
CA ILE A 188 48.20 8.18 3.78
C ILE A 188 49.06 7.96 2.54
N VAL A 189 49.24 9.02 1.74
CA VAL A 189 50.24 9.04 0.67
C VAL A 189 51.60 9.27 1.34
N GLY A 190 52.40 8.21 1.44
CA GLY A 190 53.80 8.29 1.84
C GLY A 190 54.62 8.98 0.76
N LYS A 191 55.56 9.84 1.19
CA LYS A 191 56.52 10.54 0.34
C LYS A 191 57.82 9.75 0.24
#